data_AF-A0A438MI76-F1
#
_entry.id   AF-A0A438MI76-F1
#
_cell.length_a   1.000
_cell.length_b   1.000
_cell.length_c   1.000
_cell.angle_alpha   90.00
_cell.angle_beta   90.00
_cell.angle_gamma   90.00
#
_symmetry.space_group_name_H-M   'P 1'
#
loop_
_entity.id
_entity.type
_entity.pdbx_description
1 polymer ?
#
loop_
_entity_poly.entity_id
_entity_poly.type
_entity_poly.pdbx_seq_one_letter_code
_entity_poly.pdbx_strand_id
1 'polypeptide(L)' 'MSTKDELRQVEEDLERLRAENREIREQIRDMGATDQMEKAAVISQADEQVELIAGLERRRDWLLQRLEEGKE' A
#
# COMPACT_ATOMS: atom_id res chain seq x y z
N MET A 1 -21.06 -1.28 9.01
CA MET A 1 -20.36 -1.58 7.75
C MET A 1 -20.28 -3.09 7.63
N SER A 2 -20.59 -3.68 6.46
CA SER A 2 -20.48 -5.14 6.26
C SER A 2 -19.02 -5.56 6.06
N THR A 3 -18.65 -6.81 6.36
CA THR A 3 -17.33 -7.37 6.02
C THR A 3 -17.00 -7.21 4.52
N LYS A 4 -18.03 -7.27 3.65
CA LYS A 4 -17.86 -7.02 2.20
C LYS A 4 -17.59 -5.56 1.86
N ASP A 5 -18.17 -4.62 2.61
CA ASP A 5 -17.93 -3.19 2.42
C ASP A 5 -16.52 -2.82 2.92
N GLU A 6 -16.11 -3.38 4.06
CA GLU A 6 -14.76 -3.19 4.61
C GLU A 6 -13.70 -3.76 3.67
N LEU A 7 -13.93 -4.96 3.11
CA LEU A 7 -13.02 -5.56 2.14
C LEU A 7 -12.83 -4.67 0.91
N ARG A 8 -13.93 -4.15 0.35
CA ARG A 8 -13.89 -3.25 -0.81
C ARG A 8 -13.07 -1.99 -0.51
N GLN A 9 -13.29 -1.38 0.66
CA GLN A 9 -12.54 -0.20 1.08
C GLN A 9 -11.04 -0.48 1.18
N VAL A 10 -10.66 -1.61 1.79
CA VAL A 10 -9.25 -2.03 1.91
C VAL A 10 -8.64 -2.30 0.54
N GLU A 11 -9.37 -2.90 -0.40
CA GLU A 11 -8.91 -3.14 -1.76
C GLU A 11 -8.69 -1.83 -2.54
N GLU A 12 -9.61 -0.87 -2.43
CA GLU A 12 -9.48 0.47 -3.03
C GLU A 12 -8.29 1.23 -2.45
N ASP A 13 -8.10 1.18 -1.13
CA ASP A 13 -6.96 1.82 -0.46
C ASP A 13 -5.63 1.17 -0.85
N LEU A 14 -5.59 -0.16 -1.00
CA LEU A 14 -4.42 -0.89 -1.51
C LEU A 14 -4.08 -0.51 -2.94
N GLU A 15 -5.07 -0.38 -3.82
CA GLU A 15 -4.86 0.03 -5.20
C GLU A 15 -4.26 1.44 -5.27
N ARG A 16 -4.84 2.38 -4.51
CA ARG A 16 -4.35 3.76 -4.42
C ARG A 16 -2.92 3.82 -3.90
N LEU A 17 -2.62 3.20 -2.76
CA LEU A 17 -1.29 3.23 -2.16
C LEU A 17 -0.23 2.57 -3.05
N ARG A 18 -0.57 1.50 -3.77
CA ARG A 18 0.33 0.88 -4.74
C ARG A 18 0.60 1.78 -5.94
N ALA A 19 -0.38 2.57 -6.39
CA ALA A 19 -0.17 3.56 -7.45
C ALA A 19 0.77 4.68 -6.97
N GLU A 20 0.49 5.25 -5.79
CA GLU A 20 1.33 6.29 -5.18
C GLU A 20 2.77 5.80 -4.96
N ASN A 21 2.97 4.56 -4.48
CA ASN A 21 4.30 4.01 -4.27
C ASN A 21 5.08 3.84 -5.58
N ARG A 22 4.39 3.48 -6.67
CA ARG A 22 5.00 3.40 -8.01
C ARG A 22 5.44 4.78 -8.49
N GLU A 23 4.59 5.79 -8.37
CA GLU A 23 4.90 7.17 -8.75
C GLU A 23 6.10 7.71 -7.97
N ILE A 24 6.16 7.46 -6.65
CA ILE A 24 7.31 7.85 -5.83
C ILE A 24 8.60 7.15 -6.29
N ARG A 25 8.53 5.85 -6.64
CA ARG A 25 9.69 5.11 -7.14
C ARG A 25 10.14 5.57 -8.53
N GLU A 26 9.22 6.03 -9.37
CA GLU A 26 9.52 6.68 -10.64
C GLU A 26 10.21 8.03 -10.40
N GLN A 27 9.70 8.85 -9.48
CA GLN A 27 10.35 10.10 -9.08
C GLN A 27 11.80 9.86 -8.60
N ILE A 28 12.04 8.87 -7.72
CA ILE A 28 13.38 8.50 -7.25
C ILE A 28 14.32 8.13 -8.42
N ARG A 29 13.78 7.50 -9.47
CA ARG A 29 14.55 7.09 -10.65
C ARG A 29 14.99 8.31 -11.48
N ASP A 30 14.13 9.32 -11.56
CA ASP A 30 14.36 10.53 -12.35
C ASP A 30 15.22 11.59 -11.62
N MET A 31 15.42 11.44 -10.31
CA MET A 31 16.29 12.32 -9.50
C MET A 31 17.77 12.22 -9.91
N GLY A 32 18.41 13.39 -10.00
CA GLY A 32 19.79 13.54 -10.43
C GLY A 32 20.82 13.14 -9.37
N ALA A 33 22.09 13.04 -9.78
CA ALA A 33 23.19 12.65 -8.89
C ALA A 33 23.47 13.65 -7.75
N THR A 34 23.01 14.91 -7.90
CA THR A 34 23.17 15.99 -6.91
C THR A 34 22.17 15.92 -5.76
N ASP A 35 21.11 15.12 -5.89
CA ASP A 35 19.94 15.19 -5.01
C ASP A 35 19.97 14.09 -3.94
N GLN A 36 21.15 13.65 -3.52
CA GLN A 36 21.29 12.43 -2.70
C GLN A 36 20.56 12.47 -1.36
N MET A 37 20.51 13.64 -0.69
CA MET A 37 19.78 13.79 0.56
C MET A 37 18.26 13.73 0.34
N GLU A 38 17.76 14.38 -0.71
CA GLU A 38 16.34 14.36 -1.06
C GLU A 38 15.94 12.94 -1.48
N LYS A 39 16.77 12.26 -2.28
CA LYS A 39 16.57 10.87 -2.69
C LYS A 39 16.47 9.92 -1.50
N ALA A 40 17.31 10.09 -0.48
CA ALA A 40 17.26 9.28 0.74
C ALA A 40 15.95 9.49 1.51
N ALA A 41 15.45 10.73 1.60
CA ALA A 41 14.17 11.02 2.24
C ALA A 41 13.00 10.37 1.49
N VAL A 42 12.98 10.48 0.15
CA VAL A 42 11.93 9.90 -0.69
C VAL A 42 11.98 8.37 -0.67
N ILE A 43 13.16 7.75 -0.61
CA ILE A 43 13.31 6.30 -0.41
C ILE A 43 12.72 5.87 0.93
N SER A 44 13.04 6.57 2.03
CA SER A 44 12.49 6.25 3.35
C SER A 44 10.96 6.31 3.34
N GLN A 45 10.38 7.33 2.71
CA GLN A 45 8.93 7.45 2.57
C GLN A 45 8.34 6.30 1.73
N ALA A 46 9.00 5.90 0.65
CA ALA A 46 8.57 4.77 -0.18
C ALA A 46 8.59 3.44 0.59
N ASP A 47 9.56 3.25 1.49
CA ASP A 47 9.68 2.06 2.31
C ASP A 47 8.62 2.03 3.44
N GLU A 48 8.33 3.17 4.07
CA GLU A 48 7.23 3.30 5.03
C GLU A 48 5.86 2.96 4.39
N GLN A 49 5.63 3.39 3.14
CA GLN A 49 4.43 3.02 2.40
C GLN A 49 4.33 1.51 2.12
N VAL A 50 5.46 0.82 1.89
CA VAL A 50 5.45 -0.64 1.70
C VAL A 50 4.99 -1.35 2.97
N GLU A 51 5.42 -0.90 4.14
CA GLU A 51 4.96 -1.46 5.41
C GLU A 51 3.46 -1.25 5.65
N LEU A 52 2.94 -0.07 5.29
CA LEU A 52 1.50 0.21 5.35
C LEU A 52 0.70 -0.71 4.41
N ILE A 53 1.17 -0.88 3.17
CA ILE A 53 0.57 -1.79 2.18
C ILE A 53 0.53 -3.22 2.73
N ALA A 54 1.65 -3.71 3.30
CA ALA A 54 1.72 -5.05 3.90
C ALA A 54 0.73 -5.21 5.07
N GLY A 55 0.51 -4.16 5.87
CA GLY A 55 -0.52 -4.14 6.91
C GLY A 55 -1.94 -4.29 6.36
N LEU A 56 -2.26 -3.55 5.30
CA LEU A 56 -3.57 -3.62 4.64
C LEU A 56 -3.79 -4.95 3.92
N GLU A 57 -2.76 -5.54 3.31
CA GLU A 57 -2.84 -6.89 2.72
C GLU A 57 -3.19 -7.94 3.76
N ARG A 58 -2.54 -7.92 4.93
CA ARG A 58 -2.90 -8.82 6.05
C ARG A 58 -4.35 -8.62 6.49
N ARG A 59 -4.84 -7.36 6.50
CA ARG A 59 -6.24 -7.07 6.83
C ARG A 59 -7.19 -7.62 5.78
N ARG A 60 -6.89 -7.45 4.50
CA ARG A 60 -7.67 -8.01 3.38
C ARG A 60 -7.77 -9.52 3.51
N ASP A 61 -6.66 -10.20 3.75
CA ASP A 61 -6.61 -11.66 3.84
C ASP A 61 -7.45 -12.17 5.03
N TRP A 62 -7.41 -11.48 6.17
CA TRP A 62 -8.29 -11.78 7.31
C TRP A 62 -9.78 -11.55 6.99
N LEU A 63 -10.12 -10.49 6.25
CA LEU A 63 -11.50 -10.21 5.85
C LEU A 63 -12.03 -11.26 4.87
N LEU A 64 -11.19 -11.71 3.95
CA LEU A 64 -11.50 -12.80 3.02
C LEU A 64 -11.78 -14.11 3.77
N GLN A 65 -10.92 -14.48 4.71
CA GLN A 65 -11.13 -15.66 5.55
C GLN A 65 -12.46 -15.57 6.31
N ARG A 66 -12.77 -14.43 6.93
CA ARG A 66 -14.02 -14.24 7.66
C ARG A 66 -15.26 -14.31 6.76
N LEU A 67 -15.15 -13.90 5.49
CA LEU A 67 -16.23 -14.04 4.51
C LEU A 67 -16.41 -15.48 4.04
N GLU A 68 -15.38 -16.31 4.12
CA GLU A 68 -15.43 -17.74 3.80
C GLU A 68 -16.07 -18.53 4.94
N GLU A 69 -15.62 -18.29 6.18
CA GLU A 69 -16.18 -18.89 7.40
C GLU A 69 -17.67 -18.54 7.62
N GLY A 70 -18.10 -17.34 7.21
CA GLY A 70 -19.50 -16.91 7.30
C GLY A 70 -20.43 -17.45 6.20
N LYS A 71 -19.93 -18.29 5.28
CA LYS A 71 -20.72 -18.92 4.21
C LYS A 71 -21.09 -20.38 4.50
N GLU A 72 -20.53 -20.98 5.55
CA GLU A 72 -20.90 -22.31 6.07
C GLU A 72 -22.17 -22.27 6.93
#